data_AF-A0A925JQG7-F1
#
_entry.id   AF-A0A925JQG7-F1
#
_cell.length_a   1.000
_cell.length_b   1.000
_cell.length_c   1.000
_cell.angle_alpha   90.00
_cell.angle_beta   90.00
_cell.angle_gamma   90.00
#
_symmetry.space_group_name_H-M   'P 1'
#
loop_
_entity.id
_entity.type
_entity.pdbx_description
1 polymer ?
#
loop_
_entity_poly.entity_id
_entity_poly.type
_entity_poly.pdbx_seq_one_letter_code
_entity_poly.pdbx_strand_id
1 'polypeptide(L)' 'MAMAAKGHNEGFLALTNDAKSRVKEMDIAQYRQLKEAGEAHTLIDVREESEWKAGHAAGAL' A
#
# COMPACT_ATOMS: atom_id res chain seq x y z
N MET A 1 -15.04 -9.01 1.45
CA MET A 1 -15.63 -8.12 0.43
C MET A 1 -14.60 -7.92 -0.66
N ALA A 2 -14.88 -8.34 -1.89
CA ALA A 2 -14.03 -8.00 -3.02
C ALA A 2 -14.21 -6.51 -3.32
N MET A 3 -13.13 -5.73 -3.18
CA MET A 3 -13.11 -4.36 -3.68
C MET A 3 -13.39 -4.39 -5.17
N ALA A 4 -14.26 -3.50 -5.65
CA ALA A 4 -14.45 -3.30 -7.08
C ALA A 4 -13.07 -3.01 -7.69
N ALA A 5 -12.61 -3.87 -8.60
CA ALA A 5 -11.41 -3.59 -9.36
C ALA A 5 -11.66 -2.28 -10.10
N LYS A 6 -10.99 -1.19 -9.70
CA LYS A 6 -10.86 -0.01 -10.55
C LYS A 6 -10.41 -0.55 -11.91
N GLY A 7 -11.20 -0.30 -12.96
CA GLY A 7 -10.90 -0.77 -14.30
C GLY A 7 -9.65 -0.06 -14.81
N HIS A 8 -8.48 -0.58 -14.46
CA HIS A 8 -7.20 -0.04 -14.89
C HIS A 8 -6.90 -0.50 -16.31
N ASN A 9 -6.39 0.41 -17.14
CA ASN A 9 -5.99 0.06 -18.50
C ASN A 9 -4.75 -0.87 -18.51
N GLU A 10 -4.52 -1.54 -19.63
CA GLU A 10 -3.43 -2.52 -19.78
C GLU A 10 -2.04 -1.89 -19.58
N GLY A 11 -1.83 -0.65 -20.03
CA GLY A 11 -0.55 0.05 -19.86
C GLY A 11 -0.21 0.29 -18.38
N PHE A 12 -1.19 0.68 -17.57
CA PHE A 12 -1.06 0.81 -16.13
C PHE A 12 -0.73 -0.53 -15.47
N LEU A 13 -1.43 -1.60 -15.87
CA LEU A 13 -1.21 -2.94 -15.33
C LEU A 13 0.19 -3.46 -15.68
N ALA A 14 0.67 -3.23 -16.90
CA ALA A 14 2.01 -3.64 -17.31
C ALA A 14 3.09 -2.99 -16.43
N LEU A 15 3.00 -1.67 -16.19
CA LEU A 15 3.97 -0.95 -15.36
C LEU A 15 3.94 -1.40 -13.90
N THR A 16 2.74 -1.59 -13.34
CA THR A 16 2.60 -2.01 -11.93
C THR A 16 3.06 -3.44 -11.70
N ASN A 17 2.77 -4.36 -12.63
CA ASN A 17 3.25 -5.74 -12.56
C ASN A 17 4.77 -5.83 -12.66
N ASP A 18 5.36 -5.06 -13.58
CA ASP A 18 6.81 -4.95 -13.73
C ASP A 18 7.47 -4.42 -12.44
N ALA A 19 6.93 -3.35 -11.85
CA ALA A 19 7.41 -2.81 -10.57
C ALA A 19 7.33 -3.83 -9.43
N LYS A 20 6.20 -4.54 -9.29
CA LYS A 20 5.99 -5.58 -8.27
C LYS A 20 7.01 -6.70 -8.33
N SER A 21 7.47 -7.08 -9.54
CA SER A 21 8.47 -8.15 -9.71
C SER A 21 9.84 -7.85 -9.08
N ARG A 22 10.12 -6.58 -8.75
CA ARG A 22 11.41 -6.11 -8.21
C ARG A 22 11.37 -5.67 -6.76
N VAL A 23 10.20 -5.72 -6.11
CA VAL A 23 10.03 -5.26 -4.74
C VAL A 23 9.50 -6.38 -3.86
N LYS A 24 9.82 -6.31 -2.57
CA LYS A 24 9.19 -7.18 -1.58
C LYS A 24 7.79 -6.66 -1.32
N GLU A 25 6.79 -7.52 -1.49
CA GLU A 25 5.40 -7.22 -1.15
C GLU A 25 5.08 -7.73 0.26
N MET A 26 4.18 -7.02 0.95
CA MET A 26 3.69 -7.37 2.28
C MET A 26 2.17 -7.16 2.30
N ASP A 27 1.45 -8.04 2.98
CA ASP A 27 0.01 -7.87 3.22
C ASP A 27 -0.29 -7.17 4.57
N ILE A 28 -1.56 -6.88 4.80
CA ILE A 28 -1.99 -6.18 6.01
C ILE A 28 -1.84 -7.00 7.30
N ALA A 29 -1.88 -8.33 7.22
CA ALA A 29 -1.71 -9.19 8.39
C ALA A 29 -0.24 -9.20 8.84
N GLN A 30 0.68 -9.35 7.89
CA GLN A 30 2.12 -9.24 8.11
C GLN A 30 2.50 -7.85 8.64
N TYR A 31 1.92 -6.78 8.10
CA TYR A 31 2.18 -5.43 8.58
C TYR A 31 1.71 -5.23 10.03
N ARG A 32 0.55 -5.78 10.41
CA ARG A 32 0.05 -5.72 11.79
C ARG A 32 1.00 -6.44 12.75
N GLN A 33 1.48 -7.62 12.38
CA GLN A 33 2.45 -8.37 13.19
C GLN A 33 3.75 -7.58 13.39
N LEU A 34 4.29 -7.00 12.31
CA LEU A 34 5.48 -6.16 12.37
C LEU A 34 5.29 -4.97 13.33
N LYS A 35 4.12 -4.31 13.24
CA LYS A 35 3.76 -3.19 14.11
C LYS A 35 3.61 -3.62 15.58
N GLU A 36 2.93 -4.73 15.83
CA GLU A 36 2.72 -5.29 17.18
C GLU A 36 4.01 -5.78 17.82
N ALA A 37 4.94 -6.31 17.01
CA ALA A 37 6.28 -6.70 17.45
C ALA A 37 7.17 -5.50 17.82
N GLY A 38 6.76 -4.26 17.49
CA GLY A 38 7.55 -3.06 17.76
C GLY A 38 8.83 -2.97 16.92
N GLU A 39 8.89 -3.66 15.79
CA GLU A 39 10.03 -3.61 14.89
C GLU A 39 10.19 -2.20 14.30
N ALA A 40 11.43 -1.74 14.17
CA ALA A 40 11.71 -0.42 13.62
C ALA A 40 11.33 -0.36 12.13
N HIS A 41 10.38 0.51 11.79
CA HIS A 41 9.93 0.72 10.42
C HIS A 41 9.40 2.14 10.22
N THR A 42 9.25 2.53 8.96
CA THR A 42 8.58 3.76 8.56
C THR A 42 7.46 3.39 7.58
N LEU A 43 6.25 3.82 7.88
CA LEU A 43 5.11 3.70 6.97
C LEU A 43 4.99 5.02 6.19
N ILE A 44 5.05 4.96 4.86
CA ILE A 44 4.93 6.13 3.98
C ILE A 44 3.65 5.98 3.18
N ASP A 45 2.76 6.95 3.24
CA ASP A 45 1.52 6.99 2.46
C ASP A 45 1.73 7.82 1.18
N VAL A 46 1.71 7.16 0.04
CA VAL A 46 1.99 7.77 -1.27
C VAL A 46 0.73 8.15 -2.05
N ARG A 47 -0.42 8.20 -1.37
CA ARG A 47 -1.71 8.57 -1.99
C ARG A 47 -1.82 10.09 -2.19
N GLU A 48 -2.85 10.50 -2.92
CA GLU A 48 -3.13 11.91 -3.18
C GLU A 48 -3.46 12.68 -1.89
N GLU A 49 -3.18 13.98 -1.87
CA GLU A 49 -3.39 14.86 -0.70
C GLU A 49 -4.84 14.82 -0.18
N SER A 50 -5.82 14.74 -1.09
CA SER A 50 -7.24 14.67 -0.72
C SER A 50 -7.59 13.35 -0.02
N GLU A 51 -6.98 12.24 -0.43
CA GLU A 51 -7.13 10.93 0.21
C GLU A 51 -6.46 10.91 1.58
N TRP A 52 -5.27 11.50 1.69
CA TRP A 52 -4.57 11.66 2.96
C TRP A 52 -5.38 12.47 3.98
N LYS A 53 -5.95 13.59 3.54
CA LYS A 53 -6.82 14.47 4.36
C LYS A 53 -8.12 13.77 4.78
N ALA A 54 -8.68 12.91 3.94
CA ALA A 54 -9.87 12.13 4.26
C ALA A 54 -9.61 11.04 5.31
N GLY A 55 -8.35 10.60 5.44
CA GLY A 55 -7.90 9.68 6.47
C GLY A 55 -6.72 8.84 6.02
N HIS A 56 -5.81 8.58 6.95
CA HIS A 56 -4.60 7.79 6.73
C HIS A 56 -4.30 6.87 7.92
N ALA A 57 -3.43 5.89 7.68
CA ALA A 57 -3.05 4.94 8.71
C ALA A 57 -2.27 5.63 9.84
N ALA A 58 -2.58 5.28 11.10
CA ALA A 58 -1.92 5.88 12.25
C ALA A 58 -0.42 5.60 12.26
N GLY A 59 0.38 6.68 12.30
CA GLY A 59 1.84 6.65 12.28
C GLY A 59 2.45 6.65 10.87
N ALA A 60 1.63 6.77 9.82
CA ALA A 60 2.13 7.03 8.48
C ALA A 60 2.73 8.44 8.38
N LEU A 61 3.69 8.59 7.47
CA LEU A 61 4.26 9.86 7.01
C LEU A 61 3.75 10.19 5.60
#